data_AF-W8YL37-F1
#
_entry.id   AF-W8YL37-F1
#
_cell.length_a   1.000
_cell.length_b   1.000
_cell.length_c   1.000
_cell.angle_alpha   90.00
_cell.angle_beta   90.00
_cell.angle_gamma   90.00
#
_symmetry.space_group_name_H-M   'P 1'
#
loop_
_entity.id
_entity.type
_entity.pdbx_description
1 polymer ?
#
loop_
_entity_poly.entity_id
_entity_poly.type
_entity_poly.pdbx_seq_one_letter_code
_entity_poly.pdbx_strand_id
1 'polypeptide(L)'
;MQRTAHLFRRDPIVIAKRIQKEIYDTTGITASIGIAPNLFLAKVALDVESKHSNSRIAMWLYEDVSKKLWGIKSLQKLWGIGKATEEALHSMVDWFGSLGLL
;
A
#
# COMPACT_ATOMS: atom_id res chain seq x y z
N MET A 1 14.13 9.75 -7.02
CA MET A 1 14.60 8.34 -7.02
C MET A 1 14.87 7.94 -5.58
N GLN A 2 14.23 6.90 -5.03
CA GLN A 2 14.50 6.48 -3.63
C GLN A 2 15.95 5.98 -3.50
N ARG A 3 16.68 6.50 -2.50
CA ARG A 3 18.14 6.35 -2.36
C ARG A 3 18.62 4.89 -2.32
N THR A 4 17.79 3.98 -1.81
CA THR A 4 18.14 2.56 -1.66
C THR A 4 17.78 1.70 -2.87
N ALA A 5 16.99 2.20 -3.83
CA ALA A 5 16.66 1.42 -5.03
C ALA A 5 17.91 1.11 -5.88
N HIS A 6 18.90 2.02 -5.89
CA HIS A 6 20.16 1.79 -6.59
C HIS A 6 20.97 0.65 -5.97
N LEU A 7 20.88 0.43 -4.64
CA LEU A 7 21.66 -0.60 -3.95
C LEU A 7 21.26 -2.00 -4.44
N PHE A 8 20.03 -2.13 -4.90
CA PHE A 8 19.49 -3.41 -5.29
C PHE A 8 19.31 -3.57 -6.79
N ARG A 9 19.33 -2.51 -7.63
CA ARG A 9 19.16 -2.59 -9.11
C ARG A 9 18.06 -3.57 -9.55
N ARG A 10 17.07 -3.83 -8.70
CA ARG A 10 16.15 -4.97 -8.80
C ARG A 10 14.74 -4.52 -8.46
N ASP A 11 13.83 -5.13 -9.20
CA ASP A 11 12.38 -5.06 -9.01
C ASP A 11 12.02 -5.17 -7.51
N PRO A 12 11.30 -4.19 -6.93
CA PRO A 12 10.85 -4.21 -5.54
C PRO A 12 10.17 -5.51 -5.13
N ILE A 13 9.48 -6.17 -6.06
CA ILE A 13 8.81 -7.47 -5.83
C ILE A 13 9.82 -8.57 -5.53
N VAL A 14 10.99 -8.58 -6.20
CA VAL A 14 12.05 -9.57 -5.96
C VAL A 14 12.61 -9.43 -4.56
N ILE A 15 12.79 -8.18 -4.10
CA ILE A 15 13.27 -7.90 -2.75
C ILE A 15 12.24 -8.32 -1.70
N ALA A 16 10.96 -8.00 -1.92
CA ALA A 16 9.88 -8.42 -1.03
C ALA A 16 9.81 -9.94 -0.87
N LYS A 17 9.92 -10.70 -1.97
CA LYS A 17 9.97 -12.18 -1.90
C LYS A 17 11.16 -12.68 -1.09
N ARG A 18 12.33 -12.05 -1.23
CA ARG A 18 13.52 -12.42 -0.46
C ARG A 18 13.32 -12.18 1.04
N ILE A 19 12.83 -11.00 1.41
CA ILE A 19 12.53 -10.65 2.81
C ILE A 19 11.49 -11.61 3.39
N GLN A 20 10.41 -11.87 2.65
CA GLN A 20 9.36 -12.78 3.08
C GLN A 20 9.90 -14.20 3.32
N LYS A 21 10.75 -14.70 2.42
CA LYS A 21 11.42 -15.99 2.57
C LYS A 21 12.33 -16.01 3.80
N GLU A 22 13.14 -14.98 4.00
CA GLU A 22 14.08 -14.92 5.13
C GLU A 22 13.36 -14.87 6.49
N ILE A 23 12.24 -14.14 6.56
CA ILE A 23 11.37 -14.14 7.75
C ILE A 23 10.81 -15.54 7.99
N TYR A 24 10.31 -16.22 6.94
CA TYR A 24 9.78 -17.57 7.08
C TYR A 24 10.84 -18.59 7.50
N ASP A 25 12.01 -18.57 6.86
CA ASP A 25 13.11 -19.48 7.16
C ASP A 25 13.63 -19.30 8.60
N THR A 26 13.58 -18.08 9.14
CA THR A 26 14.06 -17.76 10.49
C THR A 26 13.01 -18.00 11.57
N THR A 27 11.74 -17.69 11.29
CA THR A 27 10.68 -17.62 12.31
C THR A 27 9.57 -18.65 12.13
N GLY A 28 9.47 -19.28 10.97
CA GLY A 28 8.34 -20.13 10.57
C GLY A 28 7.05 -19.35 10.25
N ILE A 29 7.07 -18.01 10.29
CA ILE A 29 5.88 -17.17 10.11
C ILE A 29 5.88 -16.51 8.73
N THR A 30 4.73 -16.53 8.05
CA THR A 30 4.58 -15.89 6.74
C THR A 30 4.21 -14.40 6.86
N ALA A 31 5.14 -13.53 6.50
CA ALA A 31 4.92 -12.09 6.46
C ALA A 31 4.09 -11.64 5.24
N SER A 32 3.37 -10.53 5.38
CA SER A 32 2.74 -9.79 4.27
C SER A 32 3.52 -8.50 4.03
N ILE A 33 3.67 -8.09 2.78
CA ILE A 33 4.47 -6.90 2.40
C ILE A 33 3.64 -6.00 1.48
N GLY A 34 3.56 -4.71 1.82
CA GLY A 34 3.00 -3.66 0.98
C GLY A 34 4.09 -2.70 0.52
N ILE A 35 4.11 -2.37 -0.77
CA ILE A 35 5.13 -1.54 -1.42
C ILE A 35 4.43 -0.35 -2.06
N ALA A 36 4.91 0.87 -1.79
CA ALA A 36 4.40 2.06 -2.46
C ALA A 36 5.39 3.24 -2.40
N PRO A 37 5.16 4.33 -3.17
CA PRO A 37 6.01 5.53 -3.17
C PRO A 37 6.11 6.27 -1.83
N ASN A 38 5.16 6.07 -0.91
CA ASN A 38 5.16 6.66 0.43
C ASN A 38 4.62 5.68 1.49
N LEU A 39 4.86 5.98 2.76
CA LEU A 39 4.52 5.11 3.90
C LEU A 39 3.01 4.86 4.02
N PHE A 40 2.19 5.89 3.79
CA PHE A 40 0.73 5.76 3.87
C PHE A 40 0.21 4.76 2.83
N LEU A 41 0.56 4.93 1.56
CA LEU A 41 0.15 4.03 0.49
C LEU A 41 0.71 2.62 0.68
N ALA A 42 1.92 2.48 1.22
CA ALA A 42 2.49 1.17 1.47
C ALA A 42 1.70 0.42 2.54
N LYS A 43 1.24 1.13 3.58
CA LYS A 43 0.38 0.56 4.63
C LYS A 43 -1.00 0.21 4.09
N VAL A 44 -1.57 1.06 3.25
CA VAL A 44 -2.87 0.79 2.59
C VAL A 44 -2.74 -0.46 1.70
N ALA A 45 -1.73 -0.51 0.83
CA ALA A 45 -1.47 -1.67 -0.03
C ALA A 45 -1.30 -2.97 0.79
N LEU A 46 -0.63 -2.87 1.95
CA LEU A 46 -0.47 -3.99 2.88
C LEU A 46 -1.82 -4.49 3.42
N ASP A 47 -2.62 -3.58 3.96
CA ASP A 47 -3.86 -3.95 4.65
C ASP A 47 -4.98 -4.35 3.69
N VAL A 48 -5.07 -3.69 2.53
CA VAL A 48 -6.18 -3.83 1.58
C VAL A 48 -5.96 -4.99 0.61
N GLU A 49 -4.74 -5.16 0.12
CA GLU A 49 -4.48 -6.09 -0.99
C GLU A 49 -3.50 -7.20 -0.57
N SER A 50 -2.37 -6.83 0.03
CA SER A 50 -1.32 -7.80 0.35
C SER A 50 -1.82 -8.93 1.25
N LYS A 51 -2.49 -8.64 2.37
CA LYS A 51 -3.01 -9.67 3.30
C LYS A 51 -3.97 -10.69 2.67
N HIS A 52 -4.65 -10.30 1.60
CA HIS A 52 -5.66 -11.11 0.91
C HIS A 52 -5.12 -11.78 -0.35
N SER A 53 -3.94 -11.35 -0.84
CA SER A 53 -3.27 -11.95 -1.99
C SER A 53 -2.59 -13.28 -1.63
N ASN A 54 -2.57 -14.23 -2.57
CA ASN A 54 -1.88 -15.52 -2.39
C ASN A 54 -0.37 -15.34 -2.19
N SER A 55 0.24 -14.34 -2.84
CA SER A 55 1.66 -14.01 -2.68
C SER A 55 1.96 -13.29 -1.37
N ARG A 56 0.95 -12.72 -0.70
CA ARG A 56 1.08 -11.81 0.44
C ARG A 56 2.01 -10.63 0.15
N ILE A 57 2.02 -10.17 -1.10
CA ILE A 57 2.80 -9.04 -1.59
C ILE A 57 1.92 -8.19 -2.50
N ALA A 58 1.81 -6.90 -2.22
CA ALA A 58 1.12 -5.93 -3.09
C ALA A 58 2.00 -4.69 -3.32
N MET A 59 1.98 -4.17 -4.55
CA MET A 59 2.64 -2.92 -4.91
C MET A 59 1.60 -1.96 -5.47
N TRP A 60 1.56 -0.75 -4.91
CA TRP A 60 0.71 0.34 -5.37
C TRP A 60 1.57 1.48 -5.89
N LEU A 61 1.23 1.99 -7.06
CA LEU A 61 1.76 3.22 -7.63
C LEU A 61 0.73 4.35 -7.47
N TYR A 62 1.11 5.58 -7.81
CA TYR A 62 0.17 6.72 -7.73
C TYR A 62 -1.07 6.53 -8.63
N GLU A 63 -0.91 5.81 -9.74
CA GLU A 63 -2.00 5.47 -10.67
C GLU A 63 -3.02 4.49 -10.08
N ASP A 64 -2.64 3.72 -9.05
CA ASP A 64 -3.53 2.79 -8.36
C ASP A 64 -4.42 3.51 -7.35
N VAL A 65 -4.06 4.71 -6.93
CA VAL A 65 -4.83 5.49 -5.94
C VAL A 65 -6.25 5.71 -6.46
N SER A 66 -6.38 6.13 -7.71
CA SER A 66 -7.68 6.42 -8.29
C SER A 66 -8.58 5.19 -8.40
N LYS A 67 -7.97 4.06 -8.78
CA LYS A 67 -8.67 2.81 -9.08
C LYS A 67 -9.01 2.01 -7.81
N LYS A 68 -8.14 2.09 -6.79
CA LYS A 68 -8.19 1.20 -5.62
C LYS A 68 -8.51 1.94 -4.33
N LEU A 69 -7.94 3.12 -4.09
CA LEU A 69 -8.10 3.83 -2.82
C LEU A 69 -9.51 4.43 -2.68
N TRP A 70 -9.99 5.11 -3.72
CA TRP A 70 -11.26 5.85 -3.65
C TRP A 70 -12.50 4.96 -3.56
N GLY A 71 -12.41 3.69 -3.96
CA GLY A 71 -13.48 2.72 -3.78
C GLY A 71 -13.63 2.18 -2.34
N ILE A 72 -12.70 2.50 -1.43
CA ILE A 72 -12.68 1.96 -0.07
C ILE A 72 -13.60 2.80 0.83
N LYS A 73 -14.74 2.22 1.20
CA LYS A 73 -15.76 2.91 2.02
C LYS A 73 -15.40 3.12 3.49
N SER A 74 -14.38 2.42 4.01
CA SER A 74 -14.04 2.46 5.44
C SER A 74 -12.53 2.37 5.61
N LEU A 75 -11.87 3.52 5.43
CA LEU A 75 -10.44 3.68 5.62
C LEU A 75 -10.08 3.74 7.11
N GLN A 76 -11.04 4.06 7.99
CA GLN A 76 -10.88 3.94 9.45
C GLN A 76 -10.41 2.55 9.94
N LYS A 77 -10.64 1.48 9.16
CA LYS A 77 -10.17 0.14 9.50
C LYS A 77 -8.66 -0.03 9.30
N LEU A 78 -8.01 0.90 8.62
CA LEU A 78 -6.56 0.95 8.47
C LEU A 78 -5.95 1.49 9.76
N TRP A 79 -4.96 0.75 10.26
CA TRP A 79 -4.24 1.15 11.46
C TRP A 79 -3.55 2.51 11.22
N GLY A 80 -3.87 3.50 12.06
CA GLY A 80 -3.34 4.86 11.96
C GLY A 80 -4.22 5.87 11.22
N ILE A 81 -5.36 5.46 10.64
CA ILE A 81 -6.36 6.39 10.09
C ILE A 81 -7.45 6.62 11.13
N GLY A 82 -7.40 7.79 11.77
CA GLY A 82 -8.48 8.27 12.61
C GLY A 82 -9.61 8.89 11.78
N LYS A 83 -10.75 9.16 12.43
CA LYS A 83 -11.93 9.77 11.80
C LYS A 83 -11.60 11.06 11.03
N ALA A 84 -10.81 11.95 11.62
CA ALA A 84 -10.42 13.22 10.98
C ALA A 84 -9.60 13.02 9.70
N THR A 85 -8.72 12.01 9.65
CA THR A 85 -7.93 11.71 8.46
C THR A 85 -8.78 11.08 7.36
N GLU A 86 -9.76 10.24 7.73
CA GLU A 86 -10.72 9.70 6.77
C GLU A 86 -11.61 10.80 6.18
N GLU A 87 -12.15 11.70 7.03
CA GLU A 87 -12.97 12.84 6.58
C GLU A 87 -12.19 13.75 5.62
N ALA A 88 -10.92 14.06 5.93
CA ALA A 88 -10.06 14.83 5.05
C ALA A 88 -9.84 14.13 3.69
N LEU A 89 -9.67 12.80 3.69
CA LEU A 89 -9.49 12.04 2.47
C LEU A 89 -10.76 12.02 1.61
N HIS A 90 -11.92 11.78 2.22
CA HIS A 90 -13.21 11.82 1.52
C HIS A 90 -13.50 13.21 0.95
N SER A 91 -13.29 14.27 1.74
CA SER A 91 -13.47 15.64 1.28
C SER A 91 -12.57 15.96 0.08
N MET A 92 -11.33 15.46 0.08
CA MET A 92 -10.43 15.63 -1.06
C MET A 92 -10.93 14.89 -2.31
N VAL A 93 -11.41 13.66 -2.15
CA VAL A 93 -12.02 12.88 -3.26
C VAL A 93 -13.26 13.58 -3.82
N ASP A 94 -14.16 14.04 -2.94
CA ASP A 94 -15.37 14.77 -3.34
C ASP A 94 -15.02 16.05 -4.10
N TRP A 95 -13.99 16.77 -3.64
CA TRP A 95 -13.52 17.98 -4.31
C TRP A 95 -12.96 17.69 -5.72
N PHE A 96 -12.11 16.66 -5.86
CA PHE A 96 -11.60 16.26 -7.16
C PHE A 96 -12.71 15.75 -8.10
N GLY A 97 -13.70 15.03 -7.56
CA GLY A 97 -14.89 14.60 -8.31
C GLY A 97 -15.76 15.76 -8.78
N SER A 98 -15.93 16.80 -7.94
CA SER A 98 -16.68 18.02 -8.31
C SER A 98 -16.04 18.80 -9.46
N LEU A 99 -14.73 18.63 -9.66
CA LEU A 99 -13.94 19.25 -10.73
C LEU A 99 -13.86 18.39 -12.01
N GLY A 100 -14.44 17.19 -12.00
CA GLY A 100 -14.34 16.24 -13.12
C GLY A 100 -12.92 15.69 -13.34
N LEU A 101 -12.09 15.67 -12.29
CA LEU A 101 -10.70 15.20 -12.34
C LEU A 101 -10.55 13.70 -11.98
N LEU A 102 -11.65 13.04 -11.63
CA LEU A 102 -11.78 11.61 -11.33
C LEU A 102 -12.83 10.98 -12.24
#